data_AF-A0A935HJJ6-F1
#
_entry.id   AF-A0A935HJJ6-F1
#
_cell.length_a   1.000
_cell.length_b   1.000
_cell.length_c   1.000
_cell.angle_alpha   90.00
_cell.angle_beta   90.00
_cell.angle_gamma   90.00
#
_symmetry.space_group_name_H-M   'P 1'
#
loop_
_entity.id
_entity.type
_entity.pdbx_description
1 polymer ?
#
loop_
_entity_poly.entity_id
_entity_poly.type
_entity_poly.pdbx_seq_one_letter_code
_entity_poly.pdbx_strand_id
1 'polypeptide(L)'
;MKYAQILPGPIYEIPVVVHVITKGDAVGTPNNPSDQSIIDMINFCNQLYGSTNTYFPAAGNMAKRAPNCGATNGINRVNASSNAIYNEKGIAYPGSSGGANEVSIKALSKWPNDQYYNIWIVWRIDKPDLPPPSYVKGFSYFPGAFSDLDGMVISAVELTYNSSTVAHEFGHAMGLLHTFDDKNPNVCFPNNDCSTDGDKVCDTDPVKSLLSVFPCPQPLAINPCTNNPYGTIQYNIMGYGFCLDRFTPGQRDRALNILNLSRVNLLHSLGAIAPPGQVVKPASCTQISNANPNFQSGIGPEEVTFGDLKFLSYGYYTTVPGNSAYYDLTCNLGTDLSAFGSYPFTVTTDGPNLQRCKAWIDFNNNGIFEDFELILSSISDVGTYTHTSTITSAQLSDFWVAYNTKLRMRIMADYYETPEDTPDFGPCDQLDYGQTKDFWVMISKPLPVSFSNFEALTKSGILSVKWTTASEHNSDYFIIEASRDGVHFSQMDKIPSLASNGISATPLSYIFQRDLKKDAGAMNGIFAVFIALLILLRIKKNKIIRASGVMGLVVMMIVLACNKKEMPAMKTTDEGKLFIRIVQVDKNGAKNVSKVIQVTQE
;
A
#
# COMPACT_ATOMS: atom_id res chain seq x y z
N MET A 1 -22.68 -7.33 13.07
CA MET A 1 -22.20 -6.22 12.20
C MET A 1 -22.96 -6.29 10.87
N LYS A 2 -23.65 -5.22 10.45
CA LYS A 2 -24.50 -5.23 9.25
C LYS A 2 -23.65 -4.97 7.98
N TYR A 3 -23.77 -5.89 7.04
CA TYR A 3 -23.32 -5.92 5.64
C TYR A 3 -22.75 -4.60 5.07
N ALA A 4 -21.43 -4.47 5.08
CA ALA A 4 -20.73 -3.59 4.15
C ALA A 4 -20.31 -4.44 2.95
N GLN A 5 -20.95 -4.26 1.79
CA GLN A 5 -20.44 -4.83 0.54
C GLN A 5 -19.15 -4.10 0.17
N ILE A 6 -18.00 -4.76 0.38
CA ILE A 6 -16.71 -4.30 -0.14
C ILE A 6 -16.67 -4.67 -1.64
N LEU A 7 -16.80 -3.65 -2.50
CA LEU A 7 -16.52 -3.71 -3.95
C LEU A 7 -15.04 -4.09 -4.19
N PRO A 8 -14.63 -4.58 -5.38
CA PRO A 8 -13.24 -4.98 -5.63
C PRO A 8 -12.29 -3.78 -5.48
N GLY A 9 -11.75 -3.63 -4.27
CA GLY A 9 -10.67 -2.72 -3.93
C GLY A 9 -9.31 -3.34 -4.28
N PRO A 10 -8.21 -2.62 -3.98
CA PRO A 10 -6.86 -3.14 -4.16
C PRO A 10 -6.69 -4.46 -3.37
N ILE A 11 -5.96 -5.41 -3.96
CA ILE A 11 -5.58 -6.65 -3.27
C ILE A 11 -4.62 -6.28 -2.14
N TYR A 12 -4.91 -6.73 -0.94
CA TYR A 12 -4.00 -6.66 0.21
C TYR A 12 -2.87 -7.66 0.01
N GLU A 13 -1.69 -7.15 -0.33
CA GLU A 13 -0.48 -7.95 -0.46
C GLU A 13 0.18 -8.12 0.91
N ILE A 14 0.23 -9.35 1.42
CA ILE A 14 0.85 -9.69 2.70
C ILE A 14 2.25 -10.25 2.41
N PRO A 15 3.34 -9.59 2.83
CA PRO A 15 4.69 -10.13 2.66
C PRO A 15 4.84 -11.42 3.48
N VAL A 16 5.08 -12.55 2.82
CA VAL A 16 5.32 -13.84 3.47
C VAL A 16 6.80 -14.22 3.36
N VAL A 17 7.33 -14.83 4.42
CA VAL A 17 8.65 -15.43 4.43
C VAL A 17 8.55 -16.88 4.91
N VAL A 18 9.23 -17.76 4.19
CA VAL A 18 9.22 -19.20 4.46
C VAL A 18 10.54 -19.61 5.08
N HIS A 19 10.48 -20.26 6.23
CA HIS A 19 11.60 -20.79 6.98
C HIS A 19 11.55 -22.32 6.94
N VAL A 20 12.34 -22.93 6.06
CA VAL A 20 12.46 -24.39 5.98
C VAL A 20 13.45 -24.86 7.02
N ILE A 21 12.96 -25.52 8.06
CA ILE A 21 13.79 -26.12 9.11
C ILE A 21 14.01 -27.59 8.75
N THR A 22 15.27 -27.98 8.54
CA THR A 22 15.65 -29.30 8.02
C THR A 22 16.46 -30.09 9.03
N LYS A 23 16.61 -31.40 8.79
CA LYS A 23 17.58 -32.24 9.52
C LYS A 23 18.90 -32.41 8.74
N GLY A 24 19.20 -31.49 7.83
CA GLY A 24 20.34 -31.59 6.92
C GLY A 24 20.06 -32.39 5.64
N ASP A 25 18.80 -32.78 5.39
CA ASP A 25 18.40 -33.43 4.15
C ASP A 25 18.66 -32.54 2.92
N ALA A 26 18.92 -33.13 1.75
CA ALA A 26 19.12 -32.38 0.50
C ALA A 26 17.83 -31.69 0.03
N VAL A 27 17.94 -30.54 -0.64
CA VAL A 27 16.79 -29.84 -1.22
C VAL A 27 16.11 -30.71 -2.27
N GLY A 28 14.78 -30.72 -2.28
CA GLY A 28 13.94 -31.59 -3.12
C GLY A 28 13.55 -32.91 -2.47
N THR A 29 14.05 -33.21 -1.26
CA THR A 29 13.59 -34.36 -0.47
C THR A 29 12.28 -34.05 0.25
N PRO A 30 11.50 -35.06 0.70
CA PRO A 30 10.25 -34.84 1.43
C PRO A 30 10.39 -33.96 2.69
N ASN A 31 11.55 -33.99 3.35
CA ASN A 31 11.83 -33.21 4.57
C ASN A 31 12.45 -31.83 4.27
N ASN A 32 12.86 -31.59 3.03
CA ASN A 32 13.48 -30.33 2.58
C ASN A 32 12.96 -30.01 1.17
N PRO A 33 11.68 -29.59 1.04
CA PRO A 33 10.98 -29.43 -0.24
C PRO A 33 11.66 -28.38 -1.12
N SER A 34 11.51 -28.49 -2.44
CA SER A 34 12.11 -27.56 -3.40
C SER A 34 11.52 -26.14 -3.29
N ASP A 35 12.24 -25.12 -3.77
CA ASP A 35 11.71 -23.74 -3.85
C ASP A 35 10.42 -23.69 -4.68
N GLN A 36 10.34 -24.47 -5.77
CA GLN A 36 9.15 -24.54 -6.62
C GLN A 36 7.94 -25.10 -5.85
N SER A 37 8.12 -26.14 -5.04
CA SER A 37 7.05 -26.70 -4.22
C SER A 37 6.49 -25.69 -3.21
N ILE A 38 7.37 -24.84 -2.65
CA ILE A 38 6.99 -23.76 -1.74
C ILE A 38 6.22 -22.66 -2.49
N ILE A 39 6.68 -22.29 -3.68
CA ILE A 39 6.01 -21.30 -4.54
C ILE A 39 4.64 -21.81 -4.97
N ASP A 40 4.52 -23.08 -5.38
CA ASP A 40 3.26 -23.70 -5.78
C ASP A 40 2.25 -23.76 -4.62
N MET A 41 2.72 -24.05 -3.41
CA MET A 41 1.92 -24.02 -2.18
C MET A 41 1.32 -22.63 -1.93
N ILE A 42 2.12 -21.56 -2.03
CA ILE A 42 1.63 -20.18 -1.87
C ILE A 42 0.69 -19.78 -3.01
N ASN A 43 1.01 -20.16 -4.25
CA ASN A 43 0.15 -19.89 -5.41
C ASN A 43 -1.21 -20.57 -5.28
N PHE A 44 -1.25 -21.83 -4.83
CA PHE A 44 -2.50 -22.54 -4.60
C PHE A 44 -3.32 -21.89 -3.46
N CYS A 45 -2.68 -21.48 -2.38
CA CYS A 45 -3.33 -20.67 -1.34
C CYS A 45 -3.97 -19.41 -1.94
N ASN A 46 -3.22 -18.64 -2.72
CA ASN A 46 -3.72 -17.43 -3.38
C ASN A 46 -4.87 -17.73 -4.38
N GLN A 47 -4.86 -18.88 -5.06
CA GLN A 47 -5.97 -19.30 -5.92
C GLN A 47 -7.26 -19.55 -5.12
N LEU A 48 -7.17 -20.16 -3.93
CA LEU A 48 -8.33 -20.39 -3.06
C LEU A 48 -8.91 -19.06 -2.52
N TYR A 49 -8.05 -18.11 -2.16
CA TYR A 49 -8.48 -16.76 -1.74
C TYR A 49 -9.00 -15.91 -2.91
N GLY A 50 -8.40 -16.04 -4.09
CA GLY A 50 -8.82 -15.34 -5.32
C GLY A 50 -9.98 -15.99 -6.08
N SER A 51 -10.53 -17.10 -5.56
CA SER A 51 -11.61 -17.87 -6.17
C SER A 51 -12.86 -17.03 -6.43
N THR A 52 -13.52 -17.27 -7.57
CA THR A 52 -14.79 -16.58 -7.92
C THR A 52 -15.95 -16.96 -7.00
N ASN A 53 -15.85 -18.08 -6.26
CA ASN A 53 -16.89 -18.51 -5.31
C ASN A 53 -16.97 -17.58 -4.10
N THR A 54 -15.84 -17.02 -3.66
CA THR A 54 -15.74 -15.97 -2.63
C THR A 54 -14.44 -15.22 -2.87
N TYR A 55 -14.53 -14.10 -3.60
CA TYR A 55 -13.37 -13.26 -3.83
C TYR A 55 -12.91 -12.64 -2.51
N PHE A 56 -11.72 -13.03 -2.07
CA PHE A 56 -11.06 -12.53 -0.89
C PHE A 56 -9.86 -11.68 -1.34
N PRO A 57 -9.89 -10.34 -1.18
CA PRO A 57 -8.84 -9.45 -1.69
C PRO A 57 -7.58 -9.47 -0.80
N ALA A 58 -7.08 -10.64 -0.41
CA ALA A 58 -5.85 -10.79 0.35
C ALA A 58 -5.00 -11.91 -0.25
N ALA A 59 -3.72 -11.65 -0.47
CA ALA A 59 -2.79 -12.60 -1.06
C ALA A 59 -1.45 -12.59 -0.33
N GLY A 60 -0.92 -13.79 -0.06
CA GLY A 60 0.44 -13.95 0.43
C GLY A 60 1.42 -13.79 -0.72
N ASN A 61 2.32 -12.81 -0.64
CA ASN A 61 3.34 -12.56 -1.64
C ASN A 61 4.72 -12.81 -1.05
N MET A 62 5.52 -13.66 -1.71
CA MET A 62 6.87 -13.97 -1.26
C MET A 62 7.67 -12.67 -1.07
N ALA A 63 8.32 -12.55 0.08
CA ALA A 63 9.16 -11.40 0.38
C ALA A 63 10.26 -11.25 -0.67
N LYS A 64 10.42 -10.03 -1.18
CA LYS A 64 11.47 -9.66 -2.14
C LYS A 64 12.53 -8.77 -1.50
N ARG A 65 12.23 -8.25 -0.31
CA ARG A 65 13.12 -7.43 0.53
C ARG A 65 13.24 -8.07 1.90
N ALA A 66 14.46 -8.30 2.35
CA ALA A 66 14.78 -8.81 3.68
C ALA A 66 14.76 -7.69 4.72
N PRO A 67 14.73 -8.01 6.04
CA PRO A 67 14.68 -7.00 7.11
C PRO A 67 15.85 -5.99 7.08
N ASN A 68 17.00 -6.41 6.55
CA ASN A 68 18.18 -5.55 6.37
C ASN A 68 18.17 -4.77 5.05
N CYS A 69 17.03 -4.68 4.37
CA CYS A 69 16.86 -4.11 3.03
C CYS A 69 17.63 -4.80 1.90
N GLY A 70 18.15 -6.01 2.11
CA GLY A 70 18.73 -6.83 1.05
C GLY A 70 17.67 -7.47 0.15
N ALA A 71 18.05 -7.85 -1.07
CA ALA A 71 17.20 -8.66 -1.92
C ALA A 71 17.07 -10.08 -1.36
N THR A 72 15.89 -10.69 -1.53
CA THR A 72 15.62 -12.06 -1.12
C THR A 72 14.59 -12.70 -2.05
N ASN A 73 14.54 -14.04 -2.06
CA ASN A 73 13.44 -14.81 -2.63
C ASN A 73 12.36 -15.16 -1.59
N GLY A 74 12.55 -14.76 -0.33
CA GLY A 74 11.63 -15.02 0.78
C GLY A 74 11.71 -16.45 1.31
N ILE A 75 12.73 -17.23 0.96
CA ILE A 75 12.92 -18.61 1.44
C ILE A 75 14.25 -18.70 2.19
N ASN A 76 14.16 -18.94 3.50
CA ASN A 76 15.30 -19.21 4.36
C ASN A 76 15.35 -20.71 4.67
N ARG A 77 16.53 -21.35 4.58
CA ARG A 77 16.71 -22.76 4.93
C ARG A 77 17.70 -22.87 6.08
N VAL A 78 17.31 -23.54 7.16
CA VAL A 78 18.17 -23.71 8.34
C VAL A 78 18.23 -25.17 8.75
N ASN A 79 19.45 -25.64 8.99
CA ASN A 79 19.72 -27.01 9.42
C ASN A 79 19.66 -27.10 10.95
N ALA A 80 18.68 -27.81 11.47
CA ALA A 80 18.48 -28.05 12.90
C ALA A 80 19.01 -29.42 13.36
N SER A 81 19.84 -30.10 12.56
CA SER A 81 20.36 -31.45 12.86
C SER A 81 21.22 -31.56 14.13
N SER A 82 21.69 -30.45 14.69
CA SER A 82 22.34 -30.44 16.01
C SER A 82 21.35 -30.67 17.16
N ASN A 83 20.04 -30.47 16.95
CA ASN A 83 19.00 -30.71 17.94
C ASN A 83 18.50 -32.15 17.84
N ALA A 84 18.96 -33.00 18.77
CA ALA A 84 18.62 -34.42 18.79
C ALA A 84 17.11 -34.69 18.88
N ILE A 85 16.38 -33.90 19.67
CA ILE A 85 14.92 -34.05 19.83
C ILE A 85 14.22 -33.70 18.51
N TYR A 86 14.64 -32.63 17.84
CA TYR A 86 14.08 -32.25 16.55
C TYR A 86 14.31 -33.33 15.48
N ASN A 87 15.48 -33.97 15.49
CA ASN A 87 15.78 -35.06 14.55
C ASN A 87 14.89 -36.28 14.75
N GLU A 88 14.60 -36.62 16.00
CA GLU A 88 13.82 -37.80 16.37
C GLU A 88 12.31 -37.56 16.19
N LYS A 89 11.82 -36.39 16.61
CA LYS A 89 10.39 -36.14 16.79
C LYS A 89 9.84 -34.94 16.03
N GLY A 90 10.69 -34.02 15.58
CA GLY A 90 10.27 -32.77 14.93
C GLY A 90 9.97 -31.68 15.96
N ILE A 91 9.13 -30.72 15.60
CA ILE A 91 8.73 -29.63 16.50
C ILE A 91 7.54 -30.06 17.37
N ALA A 92 7.47 -29.65 18.63
CA ALA A 92 6.30 -29.91 19.46
C ALA A 92 5.09 -29.10 18.97
N TYR A 93 3.91 -29.73 18.95
CA TYR A 93 2.64 -29.00 18.81
C TYR A 93 2.40 -28.10 20.03
N PRO A 94 1.78 -26.91 19.88
CA PRO A 94 1.51 -26.03 21.02
C PRO A 94 0.79 -26.74 22.17
N GLY A 95 1.37 -26.68 23.36
CA GLY A 95 0.84 -27.33 24.57
C GLY A 95 1.04 -28.84 24.66
N SER A 96 1.71 -29.49 23.68
CA SER A 96 2.08 -30.91 23.77
C SER A 96 3.46 -31.09 24.40
N SER A 97 3.71 -32.27 24.98
CA SER A 97 5.04 -32.71 25.37
C SER A 97 5.50 -33.78 24.37
N GLY A 98 6.70 -33.71 23.82
CA GLY A 98 7.16 -34.75 22.87
C GLY A 98 8.21 -34.28 21.89
N GLY A 99 7.94 -33.23 21.13
CA GLY A 99 8.87 -32.65 20.14
C GLY A 99 9.86 -31.64 20.71
N ALA A 100 10.69 -31.08 19.83
CA ALA A 100 11.58 -29.98 20.18
C ALA A 100 10.80 -28.70 20.50
N ASN A 101 11.29 -27.92 21.46
CA ASN A 101 10.64 -26.69 21.90
C ASN A 101 10.42 -25.73 20.71
N GLU A 102 9.17 -25.31 20.53
CA GLU A 102 8.76 -24.51 19.37
C GLU A 102 9.52 -23.19 19.26
N VAL A 103 9.54 -22.40 20.34
CA VAL A 103 10.22 -21.09 20.38
C VAL A 103 11.69 -21.24 19.99
N SER A 104 12.37 -22.26 20.51
CA SER A 104 13.78 -22.54 20.20
C SER A 104 14.00 -22.90 18.74
N ILE A 105 13.09 -23.69 18.14
CA ILE A 105 13.18 -24.08 16.73
C ILE A 105 12.85 -22.92 15.80
N LYS A 106 11.78 -22.15 16.08
CA LYS A 106 11.43 -20.95 15.32
C LYS A 106 12.53 -19.90 15.38
N ALA A 107 13.21 -19.75 16.52
CA ALA A 107 14.31 -18.80 16.69
C ALA A 107 15.53 -19.07 15.78
N LEU A 108 15.68 -20.29 15.23
CA LEU A 108 16.72 -20.59 14.25
C LEU A 108 16.59 -19.77 12.96
N SER A 109 15.37 -19.37 12.60
CA SER A 109 15.10 -18.50 11.46
C SER A 109 13.74 -17.81 11.64
N LYS A 110 13.75 -16.50 11.83
CA LYS A 110 12.54 -15.71 12.09
C LYS A 110 12.75 -14.26 11.67
N TRP A 111 11.75 -13.65 11.04
CA TRP A 111 11.74 -12.22 10.70
C TRP A 111 10.71 -11.46 11.55
N PRO A 112 10.82 -10.11 11.64
CA PRO A 112 9.87 -9.29 12.39
C PRO A 112 8.43 -9.52 11.92
N ASN A 113 7.56 -9.93 12.85
CA ASN A 113 6.17 -10.31 12.55
C ASN A 113 5.25 -9.11 12.30
N ASP A 114 5.76 -7.90 12.54
CA ASP A 114 5.14 -6.63 12.18
C ASP A 114 5.35 -6.27 10.71
N GLN A 115 6.30 -6.88 10.01
CA GLN A 115 6.61 -6.56 8.61
C GLN A 115 6.43 -7.75 7.67
N TYR A 116 6.46 -8.97 8.21
CA TYR A 116 6.36 -10.21 7.46
C TYR A 116 5.50 -11.23 8.20
N TYR A 117 4.68 -11.97 7.46
CA TYR A 117 4.03 -13.16 8.00
C TYR A 117 4.98 -14.36 7.87
N ASN A 118 5.39 -14.93 9.01
CA ASN A 118 6.35 -16.02 9.08
C ASN A 118 5.64 -17.38 8.86
N ILE A 119 6.20 -18.20 7.97
CA ILE A 119 5.73 -19.56 7.67
C ILE A 119 6.89 -20.53 7.91
N TRP A 120 6.81 -21.40 8.91
CA TRP A 120 7.81 -22.43 9.14
C TRP A 120 7.40 -23.73 8.47
N ILE A 121 8.28 -24.29 7.65
CA ILE A 121 8.12 -25.63 7.09
C ILE A 121 9.03 -26.58 7.85
N VAL A 122 8.44 -27.60 8.46
CA VAL A 122 9.14 -28.58 9.31
C VAL A 122 8.84 -29.99 8.81
N TRP A 123 9.77 -30.93 8.99
CA TRP A 123 9.53 -32.31 8.53
C TRP A 123 8.40 -33.03 9.29
N ARG A 124 8.13 -32.65 10.54
CA ARG A 124 7.08 -33.21 11.39
C ARG A 124 6.68 -32.25 12.52
N ILE A 125 5.39 -32.27 12.83
CA ILE A 125 4.79 -31.66 14.02
C ILE A 125 4.38 -32.79 14.96
N ASP A 126 4.97 -32.83 16.16
CA ASP A 126 4.78 -33.89 17.14
C ASP A 126 3.62 -33.61 18.09
N LYS A 127 2.67 -34.54 18.11
CA LYS A 127 1.54 -34.56 19.03
C LYS A 127 1.31 -36.02 19.44
N PRO A 128 1.93 -36.49 20.54
CA PRO A 128 1.98 -37.93 20.87
C PRO A 128 0.60 -38.53 21.18
N ASP A 129 -0.38 -37.71 21.53
CA ASP A 129 -1.75 -38.17 21.81
C ASP A 129 -2.54 -38.53 20.54
N LEU A 130 -1.98 -38.29 19.34
CA LEU A 130 -2.61 -38.71 18.09
C LEU A 130 -2.41 -40.22 17.84
N PRO A 131 -3.48 -40.97 17.54
CA PRO A 131 -3.35 -42.38 17.20
C PRO A 131 -2.60 -42.54 15.87
N PRO A 132 -1.62 -43.46 15.76
CA PRO A 132 -1.00 -43.77 14.49
C PRO A 132 -2.05 -44.23 13.45
N PRO A 133 -1.97 -43.84 12.17
CA PRO A 133 -0.92 -43.03 11.52
C PRO A 133 -1.22 -41.51 11.46
N SER A 134 -2.12 -40.98 12.30
CA SER A 134 -2.51 -39.57 12.27
C SER A 134 -1.35 -38.64 12.64
N TYR A 135 -1.29 -37.47 12.00
CA TYR A 135 -0.32 -36.43 12.27
C TYR A 135 -0.95 -35.04 12.12
N VAL A 136 -0.30 -34.02 12.67
CA VAL A 136 -0.73 -32.63 12.50
C VAL A 136 -0.16 -32.10 11.18
N LYS A 137 -1.06 -31.61 10.32
CA LYS A 137 -0.73 -31.06 9.00
C LYS A 137 -0.13 -29.67 9.08
N GLY A 138 -0.70 -28.83 9.94
CA GLY A 138 -0.24 -27.48 10.22
C GLY A 138 -0.89 -26.95 11.49
N PHE A 139 -0.42 -25.78 11.94
CA PHE A 139 -1.11 -24.95 12.92
C PHE A 139 -0.70 -23.48 12.73
N SER A 140 -1.53 -22.57 13.21
CA SER A 140 -1.33 -21.13 13.09
C SER A 140 -1.69 -20.43 14.40
N TYR A 141 -0.96 -19.37 14.70
CA TYR A 141 -1.32 -18.47 15.79
C TYR A 141 -2.30 -17.40 15.31
N PHE A 142 -3.34 -17.18 16.12
CA PHE A 142 -4.26 -16.07 15.94
C PHE A 142 -3.54 -14.71 16.08
N PRO A 143 -4.09 -13.63 15.48
CA PRO A 143 -3.63 -12.27 15.72
C PRO A 143 -3.49 -11.96 17.21
N GLY A 144 -2.43 -11.22 17.56
CA GLY A 144 -2.08 -10.87 18.94
C GLY A 144 -1.09 -11.83 19.61
N ALA A 145 -0.68 -12.92 18.94
CA ALA A 145 0.43 -13.73 19.42
C ALA A 145 1.75 -12.93 19.43
N PHE A 146 2.62 -13.23 20.40
CA PHE A 146 3.93 -12.61 20.49
C PHE A 146 4.85 -13.00 19.34
N SER A 147 5.83 -12.16 19.06
CA SER A 147 6.69 -12.27 17.87
C SER A 147 7.50 -13.57 17.79
N ASP A 148 7.68 -14.31 18.88
CA ASP A 148 8.37 -15.61 18.93
C ASP A 148 7.50 -16.81 18.57
N LEU A 149 6.18 -16.62 18.58
CA LEU A 149 5.20 -17.64 18.21
C LEU A 149 4.44 -17.28 16.93
N ASP A 150 4.19 -15.99 16.70
CA ASP A 150 3.31 -15.51 15.64
C ASP A 150 3.70 -16.00 14.23
N GLY A 151 2.71 -16.49 13.49
CA GLY A 151 2.85 -17.14 12.19
C GLY A 151 2.28 -18.56 12.18
N MET A 152 2.59 -19.31 11.12
CA MET A 152 2.12 -20.69 10.96
C MET A 152 3.26 -21.70 10.83
N VAL A 153 3.01 -22.93 11.22
CA VAL A 153 3.90 -24.07 11.01
C VAL A 153 3.19 -25.09 10.14
N ILE A 154 3.84 -25.51 9.05
CA ILE A 154 3.33 -26.47 8.07
C ILE A 154 4.26 -27.68 8.03
N SER A 155 3.66 -28.87 8.07
CA SER A 155 4.40 -30.12 7.86
C SER A 155 4.83 -30.24 6.40
N ALA A 156 6.09 -30.58 6.14
CA ALA A 156 6.67 -30.61 4.80
C ALA A 156 5.95 -31.58 3.84
N VAL A 157 5.32 -32.63 4.39
CA VAL A 157 4.50 -33.59 3.64
C VAL A 157 3.23 -32.99 3.02
N GLU A 158 2.80 -31.82 3.50
CA GLU A 158 1.63 -31.10 2.99
C GLU A 158 1.95 -30.21 1.79
N LEU A 159 3.21 -30.10 1.37
CA LEU A 159 3.62 -29.32 0.19
C LEU A 159 3.31 -30.06 -1.12
N THR A 160 2.06 -30.50 -1.25
CA THR A 160 1.46 -30.93 -2.50
C THR A 160 0.71 -29.75 -3.13
N TYR A 161 0.66 -29.68 -4.45
CA TYR A 161 0.08 -28.54 -5.19
C TYR A 161 -1.42 -28.30 -4.92
N ASN A 162 -2.10 -29.19 -4.21
CA ASN A 162 -3.54 -29.20 -4.01
C ASN A 162 -3.96 -29.26 -2.52
N SER A 163 -3.02 -29.07 -1.58
CA SER A 163 -3.37 -29.08 -0.15
C SER A 163 -4.00 -27.75 0.27
N SER A 164 -5.20 -27.80 0.84
CA SER A 164 -5.88 -26.63 1.42
C SER A 164 -5.33 -26.24 2.80
N THR A 165 -4.40 -27.01 3.36
CA THR A 165 -3.84 -26.80 4.72
C THR A 165 -3.30 -25.38 4.89
N VAL A 166 -2.52 -24.86 3.93
CA VAL A 166 -1.99 -23.48 4.05
C VAL A 166 -3.09 -22.44 4.02
N ALA A 167 -4.10 -22.60 3.15
CA ALA A 167 -5.22 -21.68 3.12
C ALA A 167 -6.04 -21.70 4.43
N HIS A 168 -6.18 -22.88 5.03
CA HIS A 168 -6.80 -23.07 6.34
C HIS A 168 -6.02 -22.34 7.44
N GLU A 169 -4.71 -22.59 7.55
CA GLU A 169 -3.85 -21.94 8.55
C GLU A 169 -3.74 -20.42 8.35
N PHE A 170 -3.80 -19.95 7.09
CA PHE A 170 -3.82 -18.53 6.77
C PHE A 170 -5.18 -17.91 7.15
N GLY A 171 -6.27 -18.67 7.13
CA GLY A 171 -7.56 -18.25 7.66
C GLY A 171 -7.50 -17.96 9.16
N HIS A 172 -6.88 -18.85 9.94
CA HIS A 172 -6.61 -18.62 11.37
C HIS A 172 -5.70 -17.42 11.60
N ALA A 173 -4.69 -17.23 10.74
CA ALA A 173 -3.80 -16.06 10.80
C ALA A 173 -4.58 -14.74 10.68
N MET A 174 -5.72 -14.75 9.99
CA MET A 174 -6.61 -13.60 9.83
C MET A 174 -7.80 -13.62 10.81
N GLY A 175 -7.82 -14.52 11.79
CA GLY A 175 -8.85 -14.54 12.84
C GLY A 175 -10.12 -15.32 12.53
N LEU A 176 -10.08 -16.20 11.53
CA LEU A 176 -11.16 -17.16 11.27
C LEU A 176 -11.07 -18.34 12.23
N LEU A 177 -12.22 -18.74 12.78
CA LEU A 177 -12.35 -19.91 13.64
C LEU A 177 -12.76 -21.11 12.79
N HIS A 178 -12.58 -22.31 13.34
CA HIS A 178 -13.15 -23.50 12.74
C HIS A 178 -14.69 -23.41 12.68
N THR A 179 -15.30 -23.98 11.64
CA THR A 179 -16.77 -24.05 11.49
C THR A 179 -17.43 -25.10 12.38
N PHE A 180 -16.65 -25.78 13.22
CA PHE A 180 -17.05 -26.83 14.15
C PHE A 180 -16.43 -26.58 15.54
N ASP A 181 -16.85 -27.34 16.55
CA ASP A 181 -16.38 -27.20 17.92
C ASP A 181 -14.99 -27.83 18.13
N ASP A 182 -14.00 -27.02 18.55
CA ASP A 182 -12.64 -27.50 18.83
C ASP A 182 -12.55 -28.45 20.03
N LYS A 183 -13.43 -28.30 21.02
CA LYS A 183 -13.42 -29.13 22.25
C LYS A 183 -14.06 -30.49 21.98
N ASN A 184 -15.10 -30.53 21.16
CA ASN A 184 -15.77 -31.74 20.78
C ASN A 184 -16.25 -31.69 19.31
N PRO A 185 -15.38 -32.04 18.36
CA PRO A 185 -15.66 -31.88 16.92
C PRO A 185 -16.80 -32.74 16.38
N ASN A 186 -17.32 -33.68 17.20
CA ASN A 186 -18.40 -34.61 16.82
C ASN A 186 -19.79 -34.13 17.27
N VAL A 187 -19.89 -33.00 17.99
CA VAL A 187 -21.17 -32.41 18.40
C VAL A 187 -21.44 -31.12 17.62
N CYS A 188 -22.72 -30.79 17.51
CA CYS A 188 -23.15 -29.50 17.01
C CYS A 188 -23.08 -28.52 18.17
N PHE A 189 -22.23 -27.50 18.06
CA PHE A 189 -22.14 -26.48 19.10
C PHE A 189 -23.30 -25.47 18.96
N PRO A 190 -23.70 -24.80 20.06
CA PRO A 190 -24.77 -23.80 20.03
C PRO A 190 -24.44 -22.62 19.10
N ASN A 191 -25.42 -22.19 18.29
CA ASN A 191 -25.28 -21.01 17.42
C ASN A 191 -26.58 -20.17 17.45
N ASN A 192 -26.93 -19.62 18.63
CA ASN A 192 -28.16 -18.85 18.81
C ASN A 192 -28.01 -17.41 18.29
N ASP A 193 -26.83 -16.82 18.48
CA ASP A 193 -26.41 -15.56 17.88
C ASP A 193 -25.08 -15.76 17.15
N CYS A 194 -25.14 -15.95 15.84
CA CYS A 194 -23.98 -16.15 14.97
C CYS A 194 -22.94 -15.01 14.98
N SER A 195 -23.23 -13.86 15.59
CA SER A 195 -22.24 -12.79 15.73
C SER A 195 -21.31 -12.97 16.96
N THR A 196 -21.71 -13.81 17.91
CA THR A 196 -21.00 -14.03 19.18
C THR A 196 -20.74 -15.51 19.47
N ASP A 197 -21.65 -16.38 19.05
CA ASP A 197 -21.54 -17.84 19.11
C ASP A 197 -20.75 -18.41 17.92
N GLY A 198 -20.29 -19.65 18.09
CA GLY A 198 -19.64 -20.41 17.03
C GLY A 198 -18.37 -19.83 16.47
N ASP A 199 -18.27 -19.89 15.14
CA ASP A 199 -17.17 -19.29 14.40
C ASP A 199 -17.31 -17.77 14.24
N LYS A 200 -18.39 -17.19 14.79
CA LYS A 200 -18.73 -15.77 14.80
C LYS A 200 -18.94 -15.20 13.40
N VAL A 201 -19.48 -16.02 12.51
CA VAL A 201 -19.85 -15.66 11.14
C VAL A 201 -21.28 -16.15 10.87
N CYS A 202 -22.11 -15.27 10.29
CA CYS A 202 -23.55 -15.53 10.16
C CYS A 202 -23.99 -16.25 8.89
N ASP A 203 -23.10 -16.36 7.90
CA ASP A 203 -23.35 -17.12 6.68
C ASP A 203 -22.63 -18.47 6.65
N THR A 204 -22.13 -18.91 7.81
CA THR A 204 -21.56 -20.23 8.06
C THR A 204 -22.51 -21.03 8.97
N ASP A 205 -23.16 -22.03 8.40
CA ASP A 205 -23.96 -22.97 9.18
C ASP A 205 -23.05 -23.74 10.16
N PRO A 206 -23.46 -23.96 11.43
CA PRO A 206 -22.71 -24.82 12.32
C PRO A 206 -22.65 -26.24 11.73
N VAL A 207 -21.47 -26.85 11.76
CA VAL A 207 -21.25 -28.20 11.21
C VAL A 207 -20.40 -29.01 12.17
N LYS A 208 -20.52 -30.34 12.11
CA LYS A 208 -19.55 -31.24 12.76
C LYS A 208 -18.29 -31.32 11.91
N SER A 209 -17.17 -31.71 12.51
CA SER A 209 -15.98 -32.07 11.74
C SER A 209 -16.31 -33.20 10.75
N LEU A 210 -15.90 -33.03 9.49
CA LEU A 210 -16.07 -34.02 8.42
C LEU A 210 -14.78 -34.78 8.15
N LEU A 211 -13.80 -34.71 9.06
CA LEU A 211 -12.48 -35.34 8.90
C LEU A 211 -12.56 -36.85 8.64
N SER A 212 -13.53 -37.53 9.25
CA SER A 212 -13.76 -38.98 9.11
C SER A 212 -14.93 -39.34 8.18
N VAL A 213 -15.44 -38.37 7.40
CA VAL A 213 -16.60 -38.56 6.53
C VAL A 213 -16.12 -38.60 5.07
N PHE A 214 -16.25 -39.77 4.44
CA PHE A 214 -15.92 -39.97 3.03
C PHE A 214 -16.98 -40.83 2.32
N PRO A 215 -17.44 -40.44 1.12
CA PRO A 215 -17.15 -39.18 0.42
C PRO A 215 -17.78 -37.97 1.14
N CYS A 216 -17.41 -36.75 0.72
CA CYS A 216 -18.03 -35.56 1.27
C CYS A 216 -19.56 -35.57 1.10
N PRO A 217 -20.33 -35.10 2.11
CA PRO A 217 -21.78 -34.98 1.99
C PRO A 217 -22.18 -34.20 0.73
N GLN A 218 -23.20 -34.69 0.04
CA GLN A 218 -23.74 -33.98 -1.12
C GLN A 218 -24.45 -32.69 -0.67
N PRO A 219 -24.51 -31.64 -1.50
CA PRO A 219 -25.15 -30.36 -1.15
C PRO A 219 -26.60 -30.50 -0.64
N LEU A 220 -27.34 -31.49 -1.14
CA LEU A 220 -28.73 -31.76 -0.75
C LEU A 220 -28.87 -32.68 0.47
N ALA A 221 -27.77 -33.26 0.97
CA ALA A 221 -27.80 -34.05 2.20
C ALA A 221 -28.10 -33.13 3.39
N ILE A 222 -28.78 -33.65 4.42
CA ILE A 222 -29.17 -32.87 5.59
C ILE A 222 -27.98 -32.72 6.55
N ASN A 223 -27.65 -31.47 6.90
CA ASN A 223 -26.74 -31.13 7.98
C ASN A 223 -27.43 -31.43 9.32
N PRO A 224 -26.91 -32.38 10.13
CA PRO A 224 -27.54 -32.76 11.40
C PRO A 224 -27.53 -31.66 12.46
N CYS A 225 -26.77 -30.57 12.25
CA CYS A 225 -26.71 -29.44 13.18
C CYS A 225 -27.80 -28.41 12.95
N THR A 226 -28.26 -28.23 11.71
CA THR A 226 -29.26 -27.21 11.35
C THR A 226 -30.57 -27.79 10.85
N ASN A 227 -30.61 -29.10 10.55
CA ASN A 227 -31.70 -29.77 9.84
C ASN A 227 -32.02 -29.19 8.45
N ASN A 228 -31.09 -28.39 7.89
CA ASN A 228 -31.14 -27.88 6.53
C ASN A 228 -30.17 -28.66 5.64
N PRO A 229 -30.29 -28.58 4.30
CA PRO A 229 -29.26 -29.10 3.41
C PRO A 229 -27.89 -28.49 3.69
N TYR A 230 -26.81 -29.26 3.55
CA TYR A 230 -25.42 -28.77 3.70
C TYR A 230 -25.14 -27.56 2.80
N GLY A 231 -25.72 -27.52 1.60
CA GLY A 231 -25.43 -26.49 0.62
C GLY A 231 -23.96 -26.49 0.24
N THR A 232 -23.19 -25.53 0.79
CA THR A 232 -21.76 -25.36 0.50
C THR A 232 -20.84 -25.43 1.72
N ILE A 233 -21.37 -25.55 2.95
CA ILE A 233 -20.57 -25.49 4.18
C ILE A 233 -19.55 -26.63 4.30
N GLN A 234 -19.84 -27.80 3.72
CA GLN A 234 -18.94 -28.96 3.67
C GLN A 234 -17.67 -28.71 2.85
N TYR A 235 -17.67 -27.69 1.99
CA TYR A 235 -16.51 -27.27 1.20
C TYR A 235 -15.76 -26.10 1.85
N ASN A 236 -16.17 -25.66 3.05
CA ASN A 236 -15.56 -24.51 3.71
C ASN A 236 -14.13 -24.81 4.15
N ILE A 237 -13.18 -23.95 3.77
CA ILE A 237 -11.75 -24.11 4.08
C ILE A 237 -11.49 -24.16 5.59
N MET A 238 -12.29 -23.50 6.42
CA MET A 238 -12.17 -23.55 7.89
C MET A 238 -12.84 -24.77 8.54
N GLY A 239 -13.37 -25.69 7.74
CA GLY A 239 -13.77 -27.02 8.22
C GLY A 239 -12.62 -28.02 8.17
N TYR A 240 -12.86 -29.24 8.66
CA TYR A 240 -11.99 -30.40 8.40
C TYR A 240 -12.72 -31.40 7.50
N GLY A 241 -12.06 -31.82 6.41
CA GLY A 241 -12.63 -32.75 5.43
C GLY A 241 -11.76 -32.87 4.18
N PHE A 242 -12.28 -33.55 3.16
CA PHE A 242 -11.53 -33.92 1.95
C PHE A 242 -11.80 -33.04 0.71
N CYS A 243 -12.76 -32.11 0.78
CA CYS A 243 -13.27 -31.38 -0.38
C CYS A 243 -13.27 -29.85 -0.18
N LEU A 244 -12.38 -29.34 0.66
CA LEU A 244 -12.37 -27.93 1.06
C LEU A 244 -11.86 -27.04 -0.08
N ASP A 245 -12.65 -26.06 -0.52
CA ASP A 245 -12.35 -25.25 -1.71
C ASP A 245 -12.79 -23.76 -1.64
N ARG A 246 -13.49 -23.33 -0.59
CA ARG A 246 -14.01 -21.96 -0.50
C ARG A 246 -14.12 -21.41 0.92
N PHE A 247 -14.18 -20.09 1.03
CA PHE A 247 -14.67 -19.37 2.20
C PHE A 247 -16.11 -18.89 1.98
N THR A 248 -16.72 -18.27 2.98
CA THR A 248 -17.96 -17.50 2.82
C THR A 248 -17.67 -15.99 2.75
N PRO A 249 -18.57 -15.18 2.17
CA PRO A 249 -18.48 -13.72 2.23
C PRO A 249 -18.32 -13.16 3.65
N GLY A 250 -19.03 -13.72 4.64
CA GLY A 250 -18.92 -13.31 6.04
C GLY A 250 -17.56 -13.63 6.66
N GLN A 251 -16.93 -14.76 6.29
CA GLN A 251 -15.56 -15.06 6.68
C GLN A 251 -14.58 -14.04 6.08
N ARG A 252 -14.72 -13.69 4.80
CA ARG A 252 -13.90 -12.63 4.19
C ARG A 252 -14.04 -11.32 4.96
N ASP A 253 -15.25 -10.86 5.23
CA ASP A 253 -15.48 -9.58 5.89
C ASP A 253 -14.90 -9.59 7.32
N ARG A 254 -15.07 -10.68 8.06
CA ARG A 254 -14.46 -10.88 9.39
C ARG A 254 -12.94 -10.78 9.32
N ALA A 255 -12.32 -11.53 8.42
CA ALA A 255 -10.88 -11.61 8.34
C ALA A 255 -10.22 -10.31 7.85
N LEU A 256 -10.83 -9.60 6.89
CA LEU A 256 -10.35 -8.28 6.48
C LEU A 256 -10.45 -7.25 7.62
N ASN A 257 -11.50 -7.30 8.43
CA ASN A 257 -11.61 -6.43 9.60
C ASN A 257 -10.51 -6.74 10.62
N ILE A 258 -10.27 -8.02 10.91
CA ILE A 258 -9.22 -8.42 11.86
C ILE A 258 -7.83 -8.06 11.35
N LEU A 259 -7.55 -8.22 10.05
CA LEU A 259 -6.30 -7.76 9.45
C LEU A 259 -6.09 -6.24 9.67
N ASN A 260 -7.11 -5.43 9.42
CA ASN A 260 -7.04 -3.99 9.64
C ASN A 260 -6.91 -3.59 11.12
N LEU A 261 -7.47 -4.38 12.04
CA LEU A 261 -7.46 -4.06 13.48
C LEU A 261 -6.22 -4.56 14.21
N SER A 262 -5.60 -5.63 13.74
CA SER A 262 -4.58 -6.35 14.54
C SER A 262 -3.34 -6.76 13.75
N ARG A 263 -3.35 -6.63 12.42
CA ARG A 263 -2.20 -6.92 11.55
C ARG A 263 -1.99 -5.86 10.47
N VAL A 264 -2.39 -4.61 10.75
CA VAL A 264 -2.39 -3.53 9.75
C VAL A 264 -0.99 -3.32 9.15
N ASN A 265 0.07 -3.51 9.95
CA ASN A 265 1.45 -3.34 9.51
C ASN A 265 1.80 -4.24 8.32
N LEU A 266 1.27 -5.47 8.27
CA LEU A 266 1.49 -6.38 7.15
C LEU A 266 0.89 -5.84 5.85
N LEU A 267 -0.22 -5.09 5.94
CA LEU A 267 -0.91 -4.50 4.79
C LEU A 267 -0.17 -3.26 4.24
N HIS A 268 0.68 -2.64 5.05
CA HIS A 268 1.44 -1.44 4.70
C HIS A 268 2.94 -1.70 4.55
N SER A 269 3.37 -2.96 4.69
CA SER A 269 4.78 -3.36 4.57
C SER A 269 5.19 -3.53 3.10
N LEU A 270 6.27 -2.85 2.70
CA LEU A 270 6.87 -3.01 1.38
C LEU A 270 7.69 -4.31 1.21
N GLY A 271 7.61 -5.26 2.15
CA GLY A 271 8.44 -6.47 2.14
C GLY A 271 8.28 -7.36 0.89
N ALA A 272 7.12 -7.32 0.22
CA ALA A 272 6.81 -8.04 -1.02
C ALA A 272 7.31 -7.32 -2.29
N ILE A 273 7.87 -6.12 -2.15
CA ILE A 273 8.42 -5.31 -3.24
C ILE A 273 9.95 -5.39 -3.18
N ALA A 274 10.60 -5.40 -4.34
CA ALA A 274 12.06 -5.42 -4.44
C ALA A 274 12.68 -4.28 -3.60
N PRO A 275 13.90 -4.44 -3.06
CA PRO A 275 14.58 -3.40 -2.31
C PRO A 275 14.66 -2.09 -3.09
N PRO A 276 14.61 -0.93 -2.41
CA PRO A 276 14.82 0.34 -3.08
C PRO A 276 16.26 0.43 -3.60
N GLY A 277 16.47 1.11 -4.74
CA GLY A 277 17.82 1.35 -5.28
C GLY A 277 18.69 2.23 -4.38
N GLN A 278 18.06 3.01 -3.48
CA GLN A 278 18.70 3.81 -2.45
C GLN A 278 17.98 3.59 -1.13
N VAL A 279 18.72 3.23 -0.08
CA VAL A 279 18.19 3.13 1.28
C VAL A 279 18.01 4.52 1.89
N VAL A 280 17.07 4.64 2.83
CA VAL A 280 16.86 5.87 3.60
C VAL A 280 18.16 6.22 4.31
N LYS A 281 18.54 7.50 4.27
CA LYS A 281 19.77 7.95 4.91
C LYS A 281 19.72 7.62 6.41
N PRO A 282 20.77 7.00 6.97
CA PRO A 282 20.85 6.79 8.42
C PRO A 282 20.90 8.13 9.15
N ALA A 283 20.20 8.22 10.29
CA ALA A 283 20.45 9.30 11.23
C ALA A 283 21.86 9.17 11.82
N SER A 284 22.46 10.28 12.23
CA SER A 284 23.75 10.32 12.94
C SER A 284 23.72 9.53 14.25
N CYS A 285 22.54 9.45 14.88
CA CYS A 285 22.27 8.66 16.06
C CYS A 285 21.30 7.51 15.73
N THR A 286 21.84 6.30 15.51
CA THR A 286 21.07 5.10 15.13
C THR A 286 20.84 4.12 16.28
N GLN A 287 21.41 4.37 17.46
CA GLN A 287 21.33 3.45 18.60
C GLN A 287 20.83 4.22 19.82
N ILE A 288 19.50 4.29 19.97
CA ILE A 288 18.86 4.81 21.16
C ILE A 288 18.64 3.64 22.12
N SER A 289 19.03 3.83 23.38
CA SER A 289 18.86 2.85 24.44
C SER A 289 18.00 3.42 25.56
N ASN A 290 17.56 2.54 26.46
CA ASN A 290 16.85 2.94 27.67
C ASN A 290 17.84 2.97 28.84
N ALA A 291 17.75 3.97 29.71
CA ALA A 291 18.49 4.04 30.96
C ALA A 291 18.02 2.93 31.93
N ASN A 292 16.74 2.54 31.85
CA ASN A 292 16.12 1.51 32.67
C ASN A 292 15.60 0.33 31.82
N PRO A 293 16.47 -0.41 31.12
CA PRO A 293 16.06 -1.42 30.13
C PRO A 293 15.43 -2.68 30.75
N ASN A 294 15.47 -2.83 32.08
CA ASN A 294 14.89 -3.99 32.78
C ASN A 294 13.50 -3.69 33.36
N PHE A 295 12.97 -2.49 33.14
CA PHE A 295 11.69 -2.06 33.69
C PHE A 295 10.56 -2.23 32.66
N GLN A 296 9.43 -2.80 33.09
CA GLN A 296 8.25 -3.04 32.26
C GLN A 296 7.29 -1.86 32.41
N SER A 297 7.40 -0.88 31.52
CA SER A 297 6.68 0.38 31.61
C SER A 297 5.54 0.52 30.60
N GLY A 298 5.58 -0.22 29.48
CA GLY A 298 4.61 -0.10 28.40
C GLY A 298 4.67 1.24 27.68
N ILE A 299 5.86 1.85 27.65
CA ILE A 299 6.03 3.22 27.16
C ILE A 299 6.59 3.19 25.74
N GLY A 300 5.98 3.95 24.84
CA GLY A 300 6.39 4.00 23.45
C GLY A 300 5.23 4.29 22.48
N PRO A 301 5.55 4.63 21.22
CA PRO A 301 4.53 4.83 20.20
C PRO A 301 3.84 3.49 19.86
N GLU A 302 2.55 3.35 20.13
CA GLU A 302 1.82 2.09 19.88
C GLU A 302 1.08 2.13 18.55
N GLU A 303 0.35 3.21 18.28
CA GLU A 303 -0.33 3.41 17.00
C GLU A 303 0.20 4.65 16.29
N VAL A 304 0.45 4.57 14.99
CA VAL A 304 0.89 5.71 14.17
C VAL A 304 0.03 5.81 12.92
N THR A 305 -0.50 6.99 12.64
CA THR A 305 -1.13 7.30 11.36
C THR A 305 -0.52 8.54 10.72
N PHE A 306 -0.10 8.42 9.46
CA PHE A 306 0.44 9.54 8.70
C PHE A 306 0.30 9.31 7.19
N GLY A 307 -0.52 10.11 6.51
CA GLY A 307 -0.84 9.82 5.10
C GLY A 307 -1.44 8.42 4.97
N ASP A 308 -0.77 7.56 4.19
CA ASP A 308 -1.15 6.16 4.04
C ASP A 308 -0.42 5.22 5.02
N LEU A 309 0.50 5.71 5.85
CA LEU A 309 1.10 4.89 6.92
C LEU A 309 0.06 4.58 7.98
N LYS A 310 -0.10 3.28 8.26
CA LYS A 310 -0.74 2.77 9.48
C LYS A 310 0.19 1.77 10.14
N PHE A 311 0.38 1.94 11.44
CA PHE A 311 1.25 1.09 12.24
C PHE A 311 0.65 0.85 13.61
N LEU A 312 0.78 -0.38 14.10
CA LEU A 312 0.35 -0.89 15.40
C LEU A 312 1.49 -1.68 16.04
N SER A 313 1.66 -1.54 17.35
CA SER A 313 2.71 -2.21 18.10
C SER A 313 2.42 -2.08 19.60
N TYR A 314 3.35 -2.54 20.43
CA TYR A 314 3.31 -2.35 21.87
C TYR A 314 4.39 -1.36 22.30
N GLY A 315 4.19 -0.70 23.43
CA GLY A 315 5.23 0.02 24.16
C GLY A 315 6.32 -0.92 24.67
N TYR A 316 7.32 -0.35 25.35
CA TYR A 316 8.47 -1.11 25.85
C TYR A 316 8.09 -2.03 27.03
N TYR A 317 8.22 -3.34 26.79
CA TYR A 317 8.03 -4.40 27.76
C TYR A 317 9.12 -5.44 27.60
N THR A 318 9.91 -5.67 28.64
CA THR A 318 10.97 -6.69 28.63
C THR A 318 10.45 -8.12 28.55
N THR A 319 9.17 -8.32 28.86
CA THR A 319 8.46 -9.61 28.78
C THR A 319 7.93 -9.90 27.38
N VAL A 320 7.88 -8.91 26.48
CA VAL A 320 7.47 -9.11 25.09
C VAL A 320 8.69 -9.55 24.28
N PRO A 321 8.72 -10.78 23.74
CA PRO A 321 9.83 -11.27 22.93
C PRO A 321 10.04 -10.39 21.69
N GLY A 322 11.30 -10.07 21.37
CA GLY A 322 11.64 -9.20 20.24
C GLY A 322 11.35 -7.71 20.49
N ASN A 323 11.00 -7.33 21.72
CA ASN A 323 10.81 -5.93 22.08
C ASN A 323 12.16 -5.19 22.20
N SER A 324 12.27 -4.03 21.58
CA SER A 324 13.49 -3.22 21.50
C SER A 324 13.18 -1.78 21.89
N ALA A 325 14.17 -1.09 22.47
CA ALA A 325 14.09 0.35 22.70
C ALA A 325 14.13 1.15 21.38
N TYR A 326 14.70 0.57 20.32
CA TYR A 326 14.85 1.19 19.01
C TYR A 326 14.45 0.24 17.89
N TYR A 327 13.60 0.73 16.98
CA TYR A 327 13.20 0.06 15.75
C TYR A 327 13.50 0.94 14.53
N ASP A 328 14.31 0.42 13.61
CA ASP A 328 14.43 0.98 12.28
C ASP A 328 13.48 0.26 11.32
N LEU A 329 12.34 0.90 11.02
CA LEU A 329 11.31 0.40 10.11
C LEU A 329 11.38 1.09 8.73
N THR A 330 12.39 1.95 8.50
CA THR A 330 12.56 2.74 7.27
C THR A 330 12.72 1.87 6.03
N CYS A 331 13.02 0.58 6.20
CA CYS A 331 13.07 -0.37 5.13
C CYS A 331 11.70 -0.64 4.50
N ASN A 332 10.67 -0.84 5.32
CA ASN A 332 9.41 -1.44 4.88
C ASN A 332 8.20 -0.56 5.15
N LEU A 333 8.23 0.28 6.19
CA LEU A 333 7.06 1.02 6.67
C LEU A 333 7.27 2.52 6.59
N GLY A 334 6.30 3.20 5.99
CA GLY A 334 6.35 4.63 5.74
C GLY A 334 5.19 5.11 4.89
N THR A 335 5.28 6.34 4.38
CA THR A 335 4.22 6.96 3.58
C THR A 335 4.77 7.81 2.45
N ASP A 336 4.02 7.86 1.35
CA ASP A 336 4.19 8.84 0.29
C ASP A 336 3.27 10.04 0.56
N LEU A 337 3.78 11.25 0.36
CA LEU A 337 3.07 12.51 0.56
C LEU A 337 3.26 13.41 -0.66
N SER A 338 2.32 14.33 -0.87
CA SER A 338 2.47 15.43 -1.84
C SER A 338 2.98 16.67 -1.12
N ALA A 339 3.96 17.36 -1.71
CA ALA A 339 4.44 18.65 -1.21
C ALA A 339 3.34 19.73 -1.10
N PHE A 340 2.22 19.56 -1.81
CA PHE A 340 1.09 20.49 -1.82
C PHE A 340 -0.05 20.07 -0.88
N GLY A 341 0.06 18.89 -0.25
CA GLY A 341 -0.94 18.39 0.67
C GLY A 341 -0.78 18.92 2.09
N SER A 342 -1.80 18.73 2.91
CA SER A 342 -1.74 18.91 4.35
C SER A 342 -2.25 17.64 5.00
N TYR A 343 -1.49 17.09 5.93
CA TYR A 343 -1.74 15.74 6.43
C TYR A 343 -1.85 15.73 7.95
N PRO A 344 -2.94 15.18 8.52
CA PRO A 344 -2.97 14.90 9.94
C PRO A 344 -1.92 13.84 10.26
N PHE A 345 -1.25 14.02 11.40
CA PHE A 345 -0.31 13.08 11.95
C PHE A 345 -0.74 12.74 13.37
N THR A 346 -0.89 11.45 13.67
CA THR A 346 -1.28 10.99 15.00
C THR A 346 -0.35 9.90 15.50
N VAL A 347 -0.07 9.96 16.80
CA VAL A 347 0.64 8.92 17.54
C VAL A 347 -0.15 8.61 18.80
N THR A 348 -0.60 7.38 18.96
CA THR A 348 -1.24 6.92 20.21
C THR A 348 -0.20 6.23 21.07
N THR A 349 -0.09 6.67 22.32
CA THR A 349 0.60 5.95 23.39
C THR A 349 -0.45 5.32 24.29
N ASP A 350 -0.27 4.05 24.66
CA ASP A 350 -1.22 3.32 25.53
C ASP A 350 -0.65 3.06 26.93
N GLY A 351 -1.50 2.61 27.83
CA GLY A 351 -1.16 2.26 29.21
C GLY A 351 -1.47 3.36 30.22
N PRO A 352 -1.26 3.08 31.53
CA PRO A 352 -1.63 4.00 32.61
C PRO A 352 -0.64 5.16 32.79
N ASN A 353 0.55 5.07 32.21
CA ASN A 353 1.64 6.02 32.43
C ASN A 353 1.50 7.22 31.50
N LEU A 354 1.78 8.42 32.02
CA LEU A 354 1.86 9.63 31.21
C LEU A 354 3.14 9.61 30.35
N GLN A 355 3.03 10.09 29.12
CA GLN A 355 4.09 10.00 28.12
C GLN A 355 4.27 11.32 27.36
N ARG A 356 5.53 11.68 27.14
CA ARG A 356 5.93 12.75 26.22
C ARG A 356 6.26 12.10 24.89
N CYS A 357 5.61 12.55 23.83
CA CYS A 357 5.83 12.09 22.47
C CYS A 357 6.37 13.23 21.59
N LYS A 358 7.49 12.97 20.91
CA LYS A 358 8.07 13.87 19.92
C LYS A 358 8.32 13.13 18.61
N ALA A 359 8.22 13.84 17.49
CA ALA A 359 8.56 13.30 16.19
C ALA A 359 9.27 14.32 15.31
N TRP A 360 10.15 13.82 14.45
CA TRP A 360 10.95 14.62 13.51
C TRP A 360 10.92 14.00 12.12
N ILE A 361 11.07 14.82 11.08
CA ILE A 361 11.36 14.38 9.71
C ILE A 361 12.65 15.07 9.26
N ASP A 362 13.68 14.29 8.90
CA ASP A 362 14.92 14.77 8.27
C ASP A 362 14.58 15.30 6.86
N PHE A 363 14.05 16.52 6.81
CA PHE A 363 13.50 17.16 5.62
C PHE A 363 14.60 17.40 4.60
N ASN A 364 15.80 17.79 5.05
CA ASN A 364 16.92 18.10 4.17
C ASN A 364 17.77 16.87 3.80
N ASN A 365 17.44 15.69 4.34
CA ASN A 365 18.12 14.41 4.12
C ASN A 365 19.62 14.50 4.46
N ASN A 366 19.98 15.24 5.51
CA ASN A 366 21.37 15.43 5.90
C ASN A 366 21.83 14.40 6.95
N GLY A 367 20.89 13.65 7.56
CA GLY A 367 21.14 12.64 8.60
C GLY A 367 21.15 13.20 10.02
N ILE A 368 20.78 14.45 10.24
CA ILE A 368 20.72 15.12 11.54
C ILE A 368 19.31 15.67 11.68
N PHE A 369 18.69 15.40 12.84
CA PHE A 369 17.37 15.96 13.14
C PHE A 369 17.54 17.33 13.78
N GLU A 370 17.17 18.39 13.06
CA GLU A 370 17.26 19.76 13.56
C GLU A 370 15.97 20.25 14.25
N ASP A 371 16.05 21.37 14.97
CA ASP A 371 14.90 21.93 15.69
C ASP A 371 13.73 22.28 14.75
N PHE A 372 14.01 22.73 13.53
CA PHE A 372 12.98 23.05 12.52
C PHE A 372 12.32 21.79 11.93
N GLU A 373 12.89 20.61 12.18
CA GLU A 373 12.41 19.32 11.69
C GLU A 373 11.48 18.63 12.70
N LEU A 374 11.32 19.19 13.90
CA LEU A 374 10.36 18.75 14.90
C LEU A 374 8.93 18.98 14.39
N ILE A 375 8.21 17.90 14.13
CA ILE A 375 6.84 17.92 13.58
C ILE A 375 5.75 17.64 14.63
N LEU A 376 6.14 17.09 15.78
CA LEU A 376 5.25 16.82 16.92
C LEU A 376 6.04 17.00 18.21
N SER A 377 5.47 17.68 19.19
CA SER A 377 5.93 17.69 20.58
C SER A 377 4.71 17.83 21.48
N SER A 378 4.35 16.76 22.17
CA SER A 378 3.12 16.67 22.95
C SER A 378 3.34 15.83 24.20
N ILE A 379 2.58 16.13 25.25
CA ILE A 379 2.53 15.37 26.50
C ILE A 379 1.10 14.88 26.71
N SER A 380 0.93 13.65 27.20
CA SER A 380 -0.40 13.10 27.50
C SER A 380 -0.88 13.58 28.87
N ASP A 381 -2.13 13.98 29.03
CA ASP A 381 -2.71 14.38 30.33
C ASP A 381 -3.45 13.25 31.05
N VAL A 382 -3.60 12.13 30.35
CA VAL A 382 -4.12 10.85 30.83
C VAL A 382 -3.22 9.73 30.29
N GLY A 383 -3.49 8.48 30.70
CA GLY A 383 -2.75 7.30 30.24
C GLY A 383 -2.84 7.13 28.71
N THR A 384 -3.78 6.29 28.24
CA THR A 384 -4.04 6.14 26.80
C THR A 384 -4.37 7.49 26.18
N TYR A 385 -3.53 7.94 25.23
CA TYR A 385 -3.63 9.28 24.66
C TYR A 385 -3.17 9.31 23.21
N THR A 386 -3.90 10.06 22.37
CA THR A 386 -3.53 10.30 20.98
C THR A 386 -2.94 11.68 20.81
N HIS A 387 -1.62 11.74 20.65
CA HIS A 387 -0.88 12.93 20.28
C HIS A 387 -1.17 13.29 18.83
N THR A 388 -1.38 14.58 18.54
CA THR A 388 -1.77 15.04 17.21
C THR A 388 -0.93 16.22 16.75
N SER A 389 -0.69 16.27 15.45
CA SER A 389 -0.12 17.42 14.74
C SER A 389 -0.69 17.47 13.32
N THR A 390 -0.53 18.60 12.64
CA THR A 390 -0.85 18.72 11.20
C THR A 390 0.37 19.17 10.45
N ILE A 391 0.83 18.35 9.51
CA ILE A 391 1.99 18.66 8.69
C ILE A 391 1.49 19.42 7.47
N THR A 392 1.80 20.71 7.44
CA THR A 392 1.22 21.64 6.48
C THR A 392 1.91 21.57 5.13
N SER A 393 1.22 21.98 4.08
CA SER A 393 1.82 22.16 2.75
C SER A 393 2.96 23.17 2.76
N ALA A 394 2.95 24.17 3.66
CA ALA A 394 4.06 25.10 3.81
C ALA A 394 5.36 24.39 4.24
N GLN A 395 5.28 23.52 5.26
CA GLN A 395 6.43 22.72 5.69
C GLN A 395 6.87 21.74 4.61
N LEU A 396 5.91 21.07 3.96
CA LEU A 396 6.22 20.06 2.93
C LEU A 396 6.72 20.67 1.61
N SER A 397 6.48 21.95 1.35
CA SER A 397 6.88 22.62 0.10
C SER A 397 8.07 23.58 0.25
N ASP A 398 8.69 23.63 1.42
CA ASP A 398 9.82 24.51 1.73
C ASP A 398 11.08 24.19 0.90
N PHE A 399 12.02 25.13 0.85
CA PHE A 399 13.20 25.07 -0.02
C PHE A 399 14.28 24.09 0.46
N TRP A 400 14.32 23.78 1.75
CA TRP A 400 15.26 22.82 2.33
C TRP A 400 14.77 21.37 2.23
N VAL A 401 13.53 21.12 1.79
CA VAL A 401 13.00 19.76 1.66
C VAL A 401 13.65 19.03 0.48
N ALA A 402 14.21 17.85 0.73
CA ALA A 402 14.70 16.93 -0.28
C ALA A 402 13.53 16.12 -0.86
N TYR A 403 13.14 16.44 -2.09
CA TYR A 403 11.99 15.85 -2.77
C TYR A 403 12.31 14.55 -3.51
N ASN A 404 11.27 13.74 -3.72
CA ASN A 404 11.30 12.52 -4.55
C ASN A 404 12.39 11.52 -4.10
N THR A 405 12.69 11.54 -2.82
CA THR A 405 13.60 10.61 -2.15
C THR A 405 13.00 10.23 -0.80
N LYS A 406 13.37 9.06 -0.29
CA LYS A 406 12.91 8.59 1.01
C LYS A 406 13.72 9.26 2.12
N LEU A 407 13.03 10.05 2.93
CA LEU A 407 13.51 10.73 4.12
C LEU A 407 13.27 9.87 5.35
N ARG A 408 14.01 10.14 6.42
CA ARG A 408 13.81 9.47 7.72
C ARG A 408 12.86 10.29 8.58
N MET A 409 11.84 9.63 9.10
CA MET A 409 11.01 10.14 10.19
C MET A 409 11.34 9.37 11.45
N ARG A 410 11.47 10.05 12.59
CA ARG A 410 11.69 9.46 13.91
C ARG A 410 10.55 9.82 14.82
N ILE A 411 10.01 8.83 15.55
CA ILE A 411 9.01 9.02 16.60
C ILE A 411 9.58 8.45 17.89
N MET A 412 9.55 9.24 18.95
CA MET A 412 10.04 8.87 20.27
C MET A 412 8.95 9.18 21.30
N ALA A 413 8.67 8.23 22.18
CA ALA A 413 7.82 8.47 23.34
C ALA A 413 8.47 7.90 24.59
N ASP A 414 8.44 8.67 25.68
CA ASP A 414 9.03 8.30 26.96
C ASP A 414 8.17 8.75 28.15
N TYR A 415 8.44 8.17 29.31
CA TYR A 415 7.77 8.47 30.56
C TYR A 415 7.93 9.94 30.92
N TYR A 416 6.91 10.50 31.57
CA TYR A 416 7.11 11.66 32.41
C TYR A 416 6.21 11.62 33.65
N GLU A 417 6.64 12.25 34.74
CA GLU A 417 5.97 12.15 36.04
C GLU A 417 4.96 13.27 36.28
N THR A 418 5.36 14.54 36.11
CA THR A 418 4.48 15.71 36.24
C THR A 418 4.72 16.68 35.09
N PRO A 419 3.71 17.48 34.68
CA PRO A 419 3.92 18.52 33.66
C PRO A 419 5.00 19.54 34.03
N GLU A 420 5.22 19.77 35.33
CA GLU A 420 6.21 20.71 35.86
C GLU A 420 7.65 20.18 35.88
N ASP A 421 7.85 18.85 35.99
CA ASP A 421 9.15 18.15 35.96
C ASP A 421 9.16 17.16 34.78
N THR A 422 9.07 17.69 33.56
CA THR A 422 9.22 16.88 32.34
C THR A 422 10.66 16.93 31.84
N PRO A 423 11.48 15.87 32.01
CA PRO A 423 12.72 15.76 31.25
C PRO A 423 12.36 15.86 29.76
N ASP A 424 12.86 16.90 29.10
CA ASP A 424 12.76 16.99 27.65
C ASP A 424 13.87 16.15 27.03
N PHE A 425 13.61 15.63 25.83
CA PHE A 425 14.59 14.85 25.08
C PHE A 425 14.67 15.36 23.64
N GLY A 426 15.88 15.29 23.10
CA GLY A 426 16.21 15.46 21.71
C GLY A 426 16.14 14.14 20.93
N PRO A 427 16.28 14.22 19.60
CA PRO A 427 16.14 13.08 18.70
C PRO A 427 17.25 12.04 18.84
N CYS A 428 18.31 12.32 19.59
CA CYS A 428 19.47 11.46 19.80
C CYS A 428 19.71 11.08 21.27
N ASP A 429 18.85 11.53 22.18
CA ASP A 429 19.06 11.32 23.61
C ASP A 429 18.71 9.88 24.01
N GLN A 430 19.34 9.41 25.08
CA GLN A 430 18.95 8.18 25.74
C GLN A 430 17.59 8.39 26.39
N LEU A 431 16.65 7.46 26.17
CA LEU A 431 15.35 7.46 26.85
C LEU A 431 15.47 6.79 28.22
N ASP A 432 14.57 7.06 29.15
CA ASP A 432 14.52 6.37 30.43
C ASP A 432 13.84 5.01 30.31
N TYR A 433 12.63 4.98 29.71
CA TYR A 433 11.74 3.82 29.70
C TYR A 433 11.08 3.55 28.34
N GLY A 434 11.23 4.47 27.39
CA GLY A 434 10.42 4.55 26.18
C GLY A 434 10.88 3.74 24.98
N GLN A 435 10.39 4.14 23.82
CA GLN A 435 10.79 3.57 22.53
C GLN A 435 11.00 4.65 21.48
N THR A 436 11.88 4.33 20.54
CA THR A 436 12.13 5.07 19.31
C THR A 436 11.77 4.21 18.11
N LYS A 437 11.03 4.77 17.15
CA LYS A 437 10.65 4.10 15.90
C LYS A 437 10.91 5.02 14.72
N ASP A 438 11.72 4.53 13.78
CA ASP A 438 12.04 5.26 12.55
C ASP A 438 11.25 4.70 11.36
N PHE A 439 10.67 5.57 10.55
CA PHE A 439 9.88 5.26 9.35
C PHE A 439 10.42 6.04 8.15
N TRP A 440 10.10 5.60 6.93
CA TRP A 440 10.41 6.39 5.74
C TRP A 440 9.26 7.35 5.39
N VAL A 441 9.59 8.52 4.84
CA VAL A 441 8.61 9.46 4.27
C VAL A 441 9.13 9.90 2.91
N MET A 442 8.32 9.77 1.85
CA MET A 442 8.68 10.32 0.54
C MET A 442 7.79 11.51 0.22
N ILE A 443 8.40 12.68 0.07
CA ILE A 443 7.66 13.90 -0.32
C ILE A 443 7.82 14.09 -1.81
N SER A 444 6.74 13.80 -2.53
CA SER A 444 6.66 14.02 -3.97
C SER A 444 6.42 15.49 -4.26
N LYS A 445 7.35 16.12 -4.96
CA LYS A 445 7.15 17.41 -5.61
C LYS A 445 7.46 17.20 -7.08
N PRO A 446 6.52 17.49 -8.00
CA PRO A 446 6.84 17.45 -9.42
C PRO A 446 8.07 18.34 -9.60
N LEU A 447 9.17 17.72 -10.02
CA LEU A 447 10.39 18.45 -10.31
C LEU A 447 9.98 19.56 -11.27
N PRO A 448 10.44 20.82 -11.06
CA PRO A 448 10.36 21.82 -12.12
C PRO A 448 10.98 21.15 -13.33
N VAL A 449 10.18 20.94 -14.38
CA VAL A 449 10.67 20.33 -15.62
C VAL A 449 11.87 21.17 -16.04
N SER A 450 13.07 20.62 -15.96
CA SER A 450 14.24 21.29 -16.52
C SER A 450 14.10 21.16 -18.03
N PHE A 451 13.48 22.16 -18.65
CA PHE A 451 13.36 22.22 -20.10
C PHE A 451 14.76 22.35 -20.70
N SER A 452 15.32 21.24 -21.17
CA SER A 452 16.54 21.23 -21.97
C SER A 452 16.16 21.28 -23.45
N ASN A 453 16.99 21.92 -24.29
CA ASN A 453 16.71 22.16 -25.71
C ASN A 453 15.35 22.85 -25.97
N PHE A 454 14.95 23.79 -25.09
CA PHE A 454 13.75 24.59 -25.33
C PHE A 454 14.04 25.65 -26.39
N GLU A 455 13.63 25.35 -27.61
CA GLU A 455 13.84 26.17 -28.80
C GLU A 455 12.50 26.46 -29.48
N ALA A 456 12.34 27.69 -29.95
CA ALA A 456 11.23 28.09 -30.79
C ALA A 456 11.75 28.83 -32.01
N LEU A 457 11.49 28.26 -33.18
CA LEU A 457 11.96 28.73 -34.48
C LEU A 457 10.78 28.95 -35.42
N THR A 458 10.88 29.95 -36.29
CA THR A 458 9.96 30.12 -37.42
C THR A 458 10.69 29.99 -38.74
N LYS A 459 10.23 29.06 -39.58
CA LYS A 459 10.75 28.84 -40.94
C LYS A 459 9.61 28.79 -41.94
N SER A 460 9.65 29.62 -42.97
CA SER A 460 8.62 29.72 -44.02
C SER A 460 7.17 29.96 -43.52
N GLY A 461 7.00 30.47 -42.29
CA GLY A 461 5.70 30.70 -41.65
C GLY A 461 5.22 29.57 -40.74
N ILE A 462 6.01 28.52 -40.53
CA ILE A 462 5.73 27.45 -39.58
C ILE A 462 6.50 27.73 -38.29
N LEU A 463 5.79 27.86 -37.17
CA LEU A 463 6.37 27.86 -35.84
C LEU A 463 6.68 26.42 -35.45
N SER A 464 7.92 26.13 -35.09
CA SER A 464 8.35 24.88 -34.48
C SER A 464 8.84 25.14 -33.06
N VAL A 465 8.22 24.51 -32.07
CA VAL A 465 8.63 24.55 -30.67
C VAL A 465 9.10 23.16 -30.27
N LYS A 466 10.33 23.05 -29.79
CA LYS A 466 10.94 21.81 -29.33
C LYS A 466 11.33 21.94 -27.88
N TRP A 467 11.11 20.90 -27.09
CA TRP A 467 11.59 20.83 -25.71
C TRP A 467 11.82 19.38 -25.31
N THR A 468 12.66 19.18 -24.30
CA THR A 468 12.87 17.86 -23.68
C THR A 468 12.63 17.98 -22.17
N THR A 469 11.87 17.04 -21.63
CA THR A 469 11.73 16.84 -20.18
C THR A 469 12.82 15.89 -19.72
N ALA A 470 13.50 16.17 -18.60
CA ALA A 470 14.55 15.28 -18.07
C ALA A 470 13.94 14.02 -17.42
N SER A 471 12.81 14.20 -16.73
CA SER A 471 11.96 13.19 -16.13
C SER A 471 10.55 13.77 -15.97
N GLU A 472 9.54 12.91 -15.85
CA GLU A 472 8.15 13.30 -15.59
C GLU A 472 7.60 12.50 -14.43
N HIS A 473 6.84 13.16 -13.55
CA HIS A 473 6.11 12.51 -12.47
C HIS A 473 4.76 13.21 -12.30
N ASN A 474 3.68 12.41 -12.26
CA ASN A 474 2.30 12.89 -12.24
C ASN A 474 1.92 13.82 -13.42
N SER A 475 2.68 13.79 -14.54
CA SER A 475 2.46 14.68 -15.68
C SER A 475 1.23 14.26 -16.49
N ASP A 476 0.30 15.17 -16.76
CA ASP A 476 -0.86 14.89 -17.60
C ASP A 476 -0.62 15.44 -19.02
N TYR A 477 -0.31 16.73 -19.14
CA TYR A 477 -0.08 17.38 -20.43
C TYR A 477 0.70 18.69 -20.30
N PHE A 478 1.07 19.25 -21.46
CA PHE A 478 1.71 20.55 -21.62
C PHE A 478 0.78 21.49 -22.39
N ILE A 479 0.80 22.78 -22.04
CA ILE A 479 0.14 23.85 -22.78
C ILE A 479 1.22 24.72 -23.42
N ILE A 480 1.11 24.96 -24.73
CA ILE A 480 1.95 25.94 -25.41
C ILE A 480 1.22 27.28 -25.35
N GLU A 481 1.87 28.31 -24.82
CA GLU A 481 1.31 29.66 -24.79
C GLU A 481 2.21 30.64 -25.55
N ALA A 482 1.57 31.59 -26.24
CA ALA A 482 2.24 32.61 -27.03
C ALA A 482 1.90 34.02 -26.56
N SER A 483 2.85 34.94 -26.69
CA SER A 483 2.73 36.35 -26.35
C SER A 483 3.45 37.23 -27.36
N ARG A 484 2.95 38.45 -27.59
CA ARG A 484 3.61 39.48 -28.42
C ARG A 484 4.47 40.45 -27.61
N ASP A 485 4.19 40.59 -26.31
CA ASP A 485 4.86 41.51 -25.40
C ASP A 485 5.75 40.81 -24.36
N GLY A 486 5.68 39.47 -24.31
CA GLY A 486 6.37 38.65 -23.31
C GLY A 486 5.71 38.67 -21.93
N VAL A 487 4.55 39.32 -21.78
CA VAL A 487 3.84 39.51 -20.51
C VAL A 487 2.46 38.85 -20.55
N HIS A 488 1.67 39.12 -21.58
CA HIS A 488 0.32 38.58 -21.73
C HIS A 488 0.35 37.36 -22.66
N PHE A 489 0.09 36.19 -22.09
CA PHE A 489 0.13 34.91 -22.79
C PHE A 489 -1.26 34.37 -23.12
N SER A 490 -1.40 33.80 -24.31
CA SER A 490 -2.61 33.11 -24.77
C SER A 490 -2.27 31.67 -25.12
N GLN A 491 -3.12 30.74 -24.73
CA GLN A 491 -2.97 29.32 -25.06
C GLN A 491 -3.09 29.10 -26.58
N MET A 492 -2.08 28.43 -27.14
CA MET A 492 -2.06 27.94 -28.51
C MET A 492 -2.60 26.52 -28.59
N ASP A 493 -2.03 25.59 -27.83
CA ASP A 493 -2.35 24.16 -27.93
C ASP A 493 -2.14 23.40 -26.62
N LYS A 494 -2.66 22.16 -26.57
CA LYS A 494 -2.51 21.21 -25.48
C LYS A 494 -1.86 19.93 -26.02
N ILE A 495 -0.71 19.55 -25.48
CA ILE A 495 0.09 18.40 -25.90
C ILE A 495 0.10 17.37 -24.76
N PRO A 496 -0.49 16.17 -24.93
CA PRO A 496 -0.44 15.12 -23.90
C PRO A 496 0.99 14.76 -23.53
N SER A 497 1.22 14.38 -22.27
CA SER A 497 2.50 13.80 -21.86
C SER A 497 2.76 12.48 -22.62
N LEU A 498 4.00 12.26 -23.03
CA LEU A 498 4.47 10.99 -23.58
C LEU A 498 4.78 9.95 -22.48
N ALA A 499 4.80 10.36 -21.21
CA ALA A 499 5.09 9.48 -20.09
C ALA A 499 3.93 8.52 -19.82
N SER A 500 4.21 7.23 -19.74
CA SER A 500 3.19 6.23 -19.39
C SER A 500 2.67 6.49 -17.98
N ASN A 501 1.35 6.70 -17.85
CA ASN A 501 0.72 7.14 -16.60
C ASN A 501 1.33 8.41 -15.98
N GLY A 502 1.94 9.28 -16.78
CA GLY A 502 2.54 10.53 -16.31
C GLY A 502 3.87 10.35 -15.57
N ILE A 503 4.48 9.17 -15.64
CA ILE A 503 5.77 8.85 -15.00
C ILE A 503 6.80 8.47 -16.07
N SER A 504 7.93 9.16 -16.09
CA SER A 504 9.10 8.82 -16.89
C SER A 504 10.37 9.15 -16.11
N ALA A 505 11.22 8.16 -15.88
CA ALA A 505 12.55 8.36 -15.30
C ALA A 505 13.62 8.70 -16.35
N THR A 506 13.26 8.65 -17.64
CA THR A 506 14.15 8.96 -18.77
C THR A 506 13.68 10.21 -19.51
N PRO A 507 14.58 10.91 -20.25
CA PRO A 507 14.20 12.09 -20.99
C PRO A 507 13.16 11.82 -22.09
N LEU A 508 12.19 12.71 -22.25
CA LEU A 508 11.19 12.65 -23.32
C LEU A 508 11.22 13.94 -24.14
N SER A 509 11.34 13.79 -25.46
CA SER A 509 11.41 14.91 -26.39
C SER A 509 10.08 15.16 -27.09
N TYR A 510 9.71 16.43 -27.17
CA TYR A 510 8.46 16.90 -27.73
C TYR A 510 8.71 17.86 -28.88
N ILE A 511 7.85 17.81 -29.89
CA ILE A 511 7.86 18.73 -31.01
C ILE A 511 6.43 19.19 -31.26
N PHE A 512 6.25 20.50 -31.25
CA PHE A 512 5.02 21.16 -31.68
C PHE A 512 5.30 21.96 -32.94
N GLN A 513 4.42 21.84 -33.94
CA GLN A 513 4.50 22.61 -35.17
C GLN A 513 3.14 23.23 -35.49
N ARG A 514 3.13 24.52 -35.86
CA ARG A 514 1.93 25.24 -36.29
C ARG A 514 2.22 26.16 -37.46
N ASP A 515 1.42 26.06 -38.51
CA ASP A 515 1.43 26.97 -39.64
C ASP A 515 0.75 28.29 -39.24
N LEU A 516 1.55 29.35 -39.09
CA LEU A 516 1.06 30.66 -38.68
C LEU A 516 0.32 31.40 -39.82
N LYS A 517 0.43 30.93 -41.07
CA LYS A 517 -0.21 31.53 -42.25
C LYS A 517 -1.60 30.97 -42.53
N LYS A 518 -1.89 29.74 -42.10
CA LYS A 518 -3.21 29.09 -42.33
C LYS A 518 -4.35 29.72 -41.53
N ASP A 519 -4.06 30.43 -40.45
CA ASP A 519 -5.09 31.14 -39.66
C ASP A 519 -5.55 32.47 -40.31
N ALA A 520 -4.93 32.90 -41.42
CA ALA A 520 -5.43 34.02 -42.22
C ALA A 520 -6.54 33.60 -43.22
N GLY A 521 -6.81 32.30 -43.38
CA GLY A 521 -7.61 31.76 -44.50
C GLY A 521 -9.10 31.55 -44.23
N ALA A 522 -9.58 31.58 -42.98
CA ALA A 522 -10.96 31.21 -42.67
C ALA A 522 -12.00 32.34 -42.86
N MET A 523 -11.60 33.54 -43.33
CA MET A 523 -12.53 34.66 -43.55
C MET A 523 -13.04 34.80 -44.99
N ASN A 524 -12.39 34.20 -45.99
CA ASN A 524 -12.78 34.39 -47.39
C ASN A 524 -13.88 33.44 -47.87
N GLY A 525 -14.02 32.26 -47.24
CA GLY A 525 -15.12 31.32 -47.56
C GLY A 525 -16.47 31.74 -46.99
N ILE A 526 -16.48 32.43 -45.85
CA ILE A 526 -17.72 32.84 -45.16
C ILE A 526 -18.34 34.07 -45.83
N PHE A 527 -17.53 34.98 -46.38
CA PHE A 527 -18.04 36.13 -47.15
C PHE A 527 -18.77 35.71 -48.44
N ALA A 528 -18.31 34.65 -49.11
CA ALA A 528 -18.98 34.08 -50.27
C ALA A 528 -20.34 33.46 -49.93
N VAL A 529 -20.45 32.79 -48.77
CA VAL A 529 -21.71 32.22 -48.26
C VAL A 529 -22.66 33.33 -47.78
N PHE A 530 -22.14 34.39 -47.15
CA PHE A 530 -22.92 35.57 -46.74
C PHE A 530 -23.50 36.34 -47.94
N ILE A 531 -22.70 36.54 -48.99
CA ILE A 531 -23.16 37.17 -50.24
C ILE A 531 -24.21 36.29 -50.93
N ALA A 532 -24.01 34.97 -50.97
CA ALA A 532 -25.00 34.03 -51.53
C ALA A 532 -26.33 34.02 -50.75
N LEU A 533 -26.30 34.09 -49.41
CA LEU A 533 -27.49 34.18 -48.56
C LEU A 533 -28.23 35.53 -48.67
N LEU A 534 -27.49 36.64 -48.82
CA LEU A 534 -28.07 37.97 -49.08
C LEU A 534 -28.73 38.05 -50.46
N ILE A 535 -28.19 37.35 -51.46
CA ILE A 535 -28.81 37.22 -52.79
C ILE A 535 -30.10 36.39 -52.71
N LEU A 536 -30.13 35.31 -51.92
CA LEU A 536 -31.33 34.49 -51.72
C LEU A 536 -32.46 35.26 -50.99
N LEU A 537 -32.14 36.21 -50.10
CA LEU A 537 -33.13 37.08 -49.43
C LEU A 537 -33.77 38.13 -50.35
N ARG A 538 -33.17 38.40 -51.53
CA ARG A 538 -33.73 39.29 -52.57
C ARG A 538 -34.71 38.59 -53.52
N ILE A 539 -34.74 37.26 -53.59
CA ILE A 539 -35.39 36.54 -54.70
C ILE A 539 -36.82 36.02 -54.39
N LYS A 540 -37.32 36.00 -53.14
CA LYS A 540 -38.69 35.48 -52.84
C LYS A 540 -39.58 36.45 -52.04
N LYS A 541 -40.82 36.64 -52.53
CA LYS A 541 -41.87 37.56 -52.04
C LYS A 541 -42.56 37.14 -50.71
N ASN A 542 -42.22 36.00 -50.10
CA ASN A 542 -43.02 35.41 -49.01
C ASN A 542 -42.50 35.79 -47.61
N LYS A 543 -43.32 36.47 -46.79
CA LYS A 543 -42.92 37.06 -45.50
C LYS A 543 -42.45 36.04 -44.44
N ILE A 544 -43.00 34.82 -44.45
CA ILE A 544 -42.71 33.78 -43.44
C ILE A 544 -41.27 33.22 -43.62
N ILE A 545 -40.81 33.05 -44.85
CA ILE A 545 -39.47 32.51 -45.16
C ILE A 545 -38.36 33.52 -44.81
N ARG A 546 -38.66 34.83 -44.88
CA ARG A 546 -37.73 35.89 -44.45
C ARG A 546 -37.51 35.89 -42.94
N ALA A 547 -38.55 35.66 -42.14
CA ALA A 547 -38.45 35.62 -40.69
C ALA A 547 -37.60 34.41 -40.21
N SER A 548 -37.79 33.23 -40.82
CA SER A 548 -37.00 32.03 -40.49
C SER A 548 -35.53 32.14 -40.92
N GLY A 549 -35.24 32.81 -42.04
CA GLY A 549 -33.87 33.07 -42.49
C GLY A 549 -33.09 34.03 -41.59
N VAL A 550 -33.78 35.04 -41.02
CA VAL A 550 -33.18 35.98 -40.06
C VAL A 550 -32.94 35.31 -38.70
N MET A 551 -33.88 34.47 -38.23
CA MET A 551 -33.71 33.71 -36.99
C MET A 551 -32.56 32.70 -37.07
N GLY A 552 -32.40 32.01 -38.21
CA GLY A 552 -31.25 31.12 -38.46
C GLY A 552 -29.90 31.83 -38.47
N LEU A 553 -29.85 33.06 -39.00
CA LEU A 553 -28.66 33.91 -38.98
C LEU A 553 -28.28 34.38 -37.56
N VAL A 554 -29.27 34.70 -36.72
CA VAL A 554 -29.04 35.12 -35.33
C VAL A 554 -28.57 33.94 -34.47
N VAL A 555 -29.17 32.76 -34.62
CA VAL A 555 -28.75 31.55 -33.90
C VAL A 555 -27.34 31.12 -34.33
N MET A 556 -27.01 31.21 -35.62
CA MET A 556 -25.65 30.93 -36.12
C MET A 556 -24.61 31.93 -35.60
N MET A 557 -24.97 33.22 -35.46
CA MET A 557 -24.09 34.23 -34.85
C MET A 557 -23.86 34.00 -33.35
N ILE A 558 -24.87 33.54 -32.61
CA ILE A 558 -24.75 33.23 -31.17
C ILE A 558 -23.88 31.98 -30.95
N VAL A 559 -24.02 30.95 -31.79
CA VAL A 559 -23.18 29.73 -31.72
C VAL A 559 -21.72 30.02 -32.10
N LEU A 560 -21.48 30.92 -33.07
CA LEU A 560 -20.12 31.35 -33.44
C LEU A 560 -19.47 32.28 -32.38
N ALA A 561 -20.27 33.08 -31.66
CA ALA A 561 -19.78 33.96 -30.59
C ALA A 561 -19.40 33.21 -29.30
N CYS A 562 -20.03 32.06 -29.01
CA CYS A 562 -19.73 31.29 -27.80
C CYS A 562 -18.53 30.33 -27.92
N ASN A 563 -17.99 30.10 -29.13
CA ASN A 563 -16.90 29.13 -29.36
C ASN A 563 -15.57 29.72 -29.85
N LYS A 564 -15.36 31.04 -29.70
CA LYS A 564 -14.12 31.68 -30.11
C LYS A 564 -13.57 32.61 -29.03
N LYS A 565 -12.53 32.15 -28.34
CA LYS A 565 -11.45 33.09 -27.95
C LYS A 565 -10.60 33.29 -29.20
N GLU A 566 -10.91 34.32 -29.98
CA GLU A 566 -10.12 34.65 -31.17
C GLU A 566 -8.70 35.04 -30.75
N MET A 567 -7.71 34.28 -31.21
CA MET A 567 -6.35 34.81 -31.32
C MET A 567 -6.32 35.78 -32.51
N PRO A 568 -5.75 36.98 -32.36
CA PRO A 568 -5.60 37.90 -33.48
C PRO A 568 -4.71 37.27 -34.57
N ALA A 569 -5.14 37.38 -35.82
CA ALA A 569 -4.44 36.85 -36.99
C ALA A 569 -2.92 37.17 -36.94
N MET A 570 -2.09 36.12 -37.07
CA MET A 570 -0.65 36.26 -37.25
C MET A 570 -0.36 36.64 -38.71
N LYS A 571 -0.36 37.95 -39.01
CA LYS A 571 0.25 38.45 -40.25
C LYS A 571 1.77 38.39 -40.11
N THR A 572 2.40 37.50 -40.87
CA THR A 572 3.87 37.35 -40.95
C THR A 572 4.49 38.42 -41.85
N THR A 573 4.33 39.71 -41.54
CA THR A 573 4.98 40.77 -42.33
C THR A 573 5.55 41.98 -41.58
N ASP A 574 5.43 42.10 -40.25
CA ASP A 574 6.12 43.18 -39.53
C ASP A 574 6.83 42.64 -38.30
N GLU A 575 7.95 43.28 -37.94
CA GLU A 575 8.97 42.99 -36.92
C GLU A 575 8.46 42.83 -35.46
N GLY A 576 7.35 42.13 -35.24
CA GLY A 576 6.81 41.82 -33.93
C GLY A 576 7.53 40.63 -33.31
N LYS A 577 8.17 40.85 -32.16
CA LYS A 577 8.73 39.76 -31.33
C LYS A 577 7.60 38.81 -30.92
N LEU A 578 7.81 37.51 -31.12
CA LEU A 578 6.92 36.47 -30.62
C LEU A 578 7.62 35.76 -29.46
N PHE A 579 6.92 35.54 -28.36
CA PHE A 579 7.42 34.85 -27.19
C PHE A 579 6.61 33.60 -26.93
N ILE A 580 7.28 32.52 -26.53
CA ILE A 580 6.66 31.23 -26.22
C ILE A 580 7.05 30.83 -24.80
N ARG A 581 6.10 30.22 -24.09
CA ARG A 581 6.35 29.44 -22.87
C ARG A 581 5.53 28.16 -22.88
N ILE A 582 5.96 27.20 -22.08
CA ILE A 582 5.30 25.92 -21.88
C ILE A 582 4.77 25.88 -20.46
N VAL A 583 3.52 25.46 -20.28
CA VAL A 583 2.92 25.21 -18.97
C VAL A 583 2.71 23.70 -18.84
N GLN A 584 3.46 23.04 -17.98
CA GLN A 584 3.20 21.66 -17.59
C GLN A 584 1.99 21.64 -16.64
N VAL A 585 1.09 20.70 -16.86
CA VAL A 585 -0.09 20.46 -16.02
C VAL A 585 -0.06 19.02 -15.55
N ASP A 586 -0.14 18.83 -14.23
CA ASP A 586 -0.17 17.51 -13.61
C ASP A 586 -1.60 16.93 -13.58
N LYS A 587 -1.75 15.66 -13.22
CA LYS A 587 -3.05 14.99 -13.14
C LYS A 587 -4.00 15.56 -12.08
N ASN A 588 -3.47 16.36 -11.16
CA ASN A 588 -4.23 17.05 -10.11
C ASN A 588 -4.59 18.49 -10.53
N GLY A 589 -4.16 18.95 -11.71
CA GLY A 589 -4.39 20.29 -12.23
C GLY A 589 -3.38 21.35 -11.78
N ALA A 590 -2.35 20.99 -11.03
CA ALA A 590 -1.26 21.91 -10.67
C ALA A 590 -0.44 22.27 -11.90
N LYS A 591 0.00 23.53 -11.98
CA LYS A 591 0.69 24.09 -13.16
C LYS A 591 2.11 24.51 -12.84
N ASN A 592 3.04 24.17 -13.72
CA ASN A 592 4.44 24.60 -13.64
C ASN A 592 4.86 25.25 -14.98
N VAL A 593 5.43 26.45 -14.93
CA VAL A 593 5.64 27.29 -16.12
C VAL A 593 7.12 27.34 -16.48
N SER A 594 7.45 27.17 -17.77
CA SER A 594 8.82 27.31 -18.27
C SER A 594 9.30 28.76 -18.24
N LYS A 595 10.61 28.95 -18.47
CA LYS A 595 11.14 30.26 -18.91
C LYS A 595 10.39 30.73 -20.17
N VAL A 596 10.33 32.04 -20.37
CA VAL A 596 9.85 32.63 -21.63
C VAL A 596 11.02 32.70 -22.61
N ILE A 597 10.82 32.24 -23.84
CA ILE A 597 11.81 32.41 -24.91
C ILE A 597 11.23 33.25 -26.04
N GLN A 598 12.06 34.10 -26.64
CA GLN A 598 11.71 34.78 -27.89
C GLN A 598 11.93 33.81 -29.06
N VAL A 599 10.96 33.75 -29.96
CA VAL A 599 11.03 32.96 -31.19
C VAL A 599 12.09 33.57 -32.10
N THR A 600 12.98 32.73 -32.63
CA THR A 600 14.02 33.12 -33.58
C THR A 600 13.59 32.76 -34.99
N GLN A 601 13.92 33.61 -35.95
CA GLN A 601 13.58 33.40 -37.35
C GLN A 601 14.76 32.72 -38.05
N GLU A 602 14.49 31.62 -38.76
CA GLU A 602 15.49 30.87 -39.53
C GLU A 602 15.40 31.17 -41.03
#